data_AF-A0A519YT01-F1
#
_entry.id   AF-A0A519YT01-F1
#
_cell.length_a   1.000
_cell.length_b   1.000
_cell.length_c   1.000
_cell.angle_alpha   90.00
_cell.angle_beta   90.00
_cell.angle_gamma   90.00
#
_symmetry.space_group_name_H-M   'P 1'
#
loop_
_entity.id
_entity.type
_entity.pdbx_description
1 polymer ?
#
loop_
_entity_poly.entity_id
_entity_poly.type
_entity_poly.pdbx_seq_one_letter_code
_entity_poly.pdbx_strand_id
1 'polypeptide(L)' 'LNKYQHKTTRNAIKGIRLATDKNEASEKLSSVISMIDKLAKKNIIHANKASNLKSKLTRHVSAL' A
#
# COMPACT_ATOMS: atom_id res chain seq x y z
N LEU A 1 17.20 -4.25 -8.21
CA LEU A 1 15.82 -3.90 -8.63
C LEU A 1 14.77 -4.16 -7.53
N ASN A 2 14.70 -5.38 -6.96
CA ASN A 2 13.66 -5.74 -5.97
C ASN A 2 13.70 -4.89 -4.69
N LYS A 3 14.90 -4.58 -4.16
CA LYS A 3 15.08 -3.71 -2.98
C LYS A 3 14.50 -2.31 -3.20
N TYR A 4 14.68 -1.74 -4.40
CA TYR A 4 14.17 -0.42 -4.76
C TYR A 4 12.64 -0.43 -4.82
N GLN A 5 12.05 -1.37 -5.58
CA GLN A 5 10.59 -1.51 -5.69
C GLN A 5 9.93 -1.70 -4.32
N HIS A 6 10.50 -2.56 -3.47
CA HIS A 6 10.01 -2.77 -2.12
C HIS A 6 10.10 -1.49 -1.25
N LYS A 7 11.20 -0.73 -1.34
CA LYS A 7 11.35 0.53 -0.60
C LYS A 7 10.35 1.59 -1.07
N THR A 8 10.14 1.71 -2.38
CA THR A 8 9.18 2.66 -2.97
C THR A 8 7.77 2.37 -2.50
N THR A 9 7.32 1.10 -2.54
CA THR A 9 5.98 0.74 -2.05
C THR A 9 5.86 0.98 -0.54
N ARG A 10 6.90 0.69 0.26
CA ARG A 10 6.88 0.99 1.70
C ARG A 10 6.75 2.50 1.99
N ASN A 11 7.42 3.34 1.22
CA ASN A 11 7.31 4.79 1.38
C ASN A 11 5.90 5.29 1.04
N ALA A 12 5.30 4.77 -0.05
CA ALA A 12 3.93 5.12 -0.42
C ALA A 12 2.90 4.70 0.66
N ILE A 13 3.08 3.50 1.25
CA ILE A 13 2.27 3.03 2.39
C ILE A 13 2.43 3.96 3.60
N LYS A 14 3.65 4.44 3.88
CA LYS A 14 3.90 5.40 4.97
C LYS A 14 3.20 6.74 4.71
N GLY A 15 3.18 7.20 3.46
CA GLY A 15 2.48 8.43 3.06
C GLY A 15 0.99 8.40 3.40
N ILE A 16 0.29 7.30 3.08
CA ILE A 16 -1.14 7.15 3.41
C ILE A 16 -1.38 7.16 4.93
N ARG A 17 -0.49 6.53 5.70
CA ARG A 17 -0.62 6.49 7.17
C ARG A 17 -0.38 7.81 7.88
N LEU A 18 0.29 8.75 7.21
CA LEU A 18 0.55 10.09 7.73
C LEU A 18 -0.43 11.12 7.15
N ALA A 19 -1.23 10.74 6.15
CA ALA A 19 -2.22 11.62 5.56
C ALA A 19 -3.35 11.87 6.57
N THR A 20 -3.72 13.13 6.72
CA THR A 20 -4.82 13.58 7.60
C THR A 20 -6.13 13.78 6.84
N ASP A 21 -6.07 13.94 5.51
CA ASP A 21 -7.25 14.13 4.66
C ASP A 21 -7.69 12.79 4.03
N LYS A 22 -8.95 12.43 4.27
CA LYS A 22 -9.62 11.23 3.75
C LYS A 22 -9.71 11.22 2.22
N ASN A 23 -9.95 12.38 1.60
CA ASN A 23 -10.13 12.46 0.16
C ASN A 23 -8.83 12.15 -0.57
N GLU A 24 -7.73 12.79 -0.16
CA GLU A 24 -6.41 12.50 -0.70
C GLU A 24 -5.97 11.05 -0.46
N ALA A 25 -6.27 10.50 0.72
CA ALA A 25 -5.91 9.14 1.07
C ALA A 25 -6.65 8.12 0.20
N SER A 26 -7.93 8.38 -0.13
CA SER A 26 -8.74 7.53 -0.99
C SER A 26 -8.20 7.45 -2.43
N GLU A 27 -7.82 8.60 -3.00
CA GLU A 27 -7.23 8.65 -4.34
C GLU A 27 -5.90 7.88 -4.41
N LYS A 28 -5.02 8.12 -3.43
CA LYS A 28 -3.70 7.48 -3.33
C LYS A 28 -3.80 5.97 -3.05
N LEU A 29 -4.88 5.51 -2.42
CA LEU A 29 -5.08 4.10 -2.05
C LEU A 29 -5.07 3.17 -3.28
N SER A 30 -5.75 3.56 -4.36
CA SER A 30 -5.84 2.77 -5.59
C SER A 30 -4.45 2.48 -6.21
N SER A 31 -3.59 3.50 -6.24
CA SER A 31 -2.22 3.41 -6.72
C SER A 31 -1.35 2.52 -5.82
N VAL A 32 -1.46 2.68 -4.50
CA VAL A 32 -0.69 1.88 -3.53
C VAL A 32 -1.09 0.40 -3.56
N ILE A 33 -2.38 0.09 -3.70
CA ILE A 33 -2.88 -1.28 -3.88
C ILE A 33 -2.22 -1.91 -5.12
N SER A 34 -2.19 -1.19 -6.24
CA SER A 34 -1.56 -1.64 -7.48
C SER A 34 -0.05 -1.92 -7.30
N MET A 35 0.65 -1.12 -6.49
CA MET A 35 2.07 -1.35 -6.17
C MET A 35 2.27 -2.61 -5.33
N ILE A 36 1.40 -2.84 -4.33
CA ILE A 36 1.45 -4.03 -3.46
C ILE A 36 1.24 -5.31 -4.30
N ASP A 37 0.25 -5.29 -5.20
CA ASP A 37 -0.06 -6.44 -6.03
C ASP A 37 1.06 -6.77 -7.04
N LYS A 38 1.74 -5.74 -7.57
CA LYS A 38 2.94 -5.93 -8.40
C LYS A 38 4.08 -6.61 -7.63
N LEU A 39 4.27 -6.29 -6.34
CA LEU A 39 5.28 -6.95 -5.50
C LEU A 39 4.92 -8.42 -5.20
N ALA A 40 3.62 -8.69 -4.99
CA ALA A 40 3.14 -10.05 -4.77
C ALA A 40 3.32 -10.92 -6.03
N LYS A 41 2.94 -10.39 -7.21
CA LYS A 41 3.10 -11.08 -8.50
C LYS A 41 4.56 -11.43 -8.82
N LYS A 42 5.50 -10.60 -8.37
CA LYS A 42 6.95 -10.85 -8.53
C LYS A 42 7.55 -11.71 -7.42
N ASN A 43 6.74 -12.28 -6.53
CA ASN A 43 7.17 -13.06 -5.37
C ASN A 43 8.12 -12.31 -4.41
N ILE A 44 8.10 -10.97 -4.42
CA ILE A 44 8.90 -10.15 -3.50
C ILE A 44 8.26 -10.09 -2.11
N ILE A 45 6.92 -10.15 -2.06
CA ILE A 45 6.14 -10.31 -0.83
C ILE A 45 5.16 -11.47 -1.00
N HIS A 46 4.88 -12.19 0.08
CA HIS A 46 3.90 -13.28 0.06
C HIS A 46 2.48 -12.73 -0.20
N ALA A 47 1.64 -13.49 -0.92
CA ALA A 47 0.26 -13.10 -1.24
C ALA A 47 -0.56 -12.76 0.02
N ASN A 48 -0.47 -13.58 1.07
CA ASN A 48 -1.13 -13.29 2.36
C ASN A 48 -0.68 -11.96 2.98
N LYS A 49 0.62 -11.62 2.86
CA LYS A 49 1.14 -10.34 3.35
C LYS A 49 0.60 -9.17 2.53
N ALA A 50 0.50 -9.32 1.21
CA ALA A 50 -0.12 -8.33 0.34
C ALA A 50 -1.59 -8.09 0.71
N SER A 51 -2.38 -9.15 0.85
CA SER A 51 -3.79 -9.07 1.29
C SER A 51 -3.95 -8.42 2.66
N ASN A 52 -3.11 -8.79 3.63
CA ASN A 52 -3.11 -8.18 4.97
C ASN A 52 -2.80 -6.68 4.93
N LEU A 53 -1.86 -6.25 4.08
CA LEU A 53 -1.53 -4.84 3.93
C LEU A 53 -2.68 -4.05 3.29
N LYS A 54 -3.33 -4.61 2.25
CA LYS A 54 -4.49 -3.99 1.60
C LYS A 54 -5.63 -3.79 2.59
N SER A 55 -6.03 -4.85 3.31
CA SER A 55 -7.10 -4.78 4.32
C SER A 55 -6.82 -3.74 5.40
N LYS A 56 -5.60 -3.70 5.96
CA LYS A 56 -5.23 -2.72 7.00
C LYS A 56 -5.26 -1.27 6.49
N LEU A 57 -4.81 -1.05 5.25
CA LEU A 57 -4.82 0.29 4.65
C LEU A 57 -6.25 0.76 4.37
N THR A 58 -7.08 -0.10 3.78
CA THR A 58 -8.49 0.24 3.54
C THR A 58 -9.19 0.58 4.86
N ARG A 59 -9.02 -0.22 5.91
CA ARG A 59 -9.61 0.07 7.23
C ARG A 59 -9.14 1.41 7.80
N HIS A 60 -7.87 1.76 7.61
CA HIS A 60 -7.33 3.03 8.09
C HIS A 60 -7.93 4.23 7.34
N VAL A 61 -8.03 4.16 6.02
CA VAL A 61 -8.65 5.21 5.19
C VAL A 61 -10.15 5.34 5.47
N SER A 62 -10.85 4.24 5.73
CA SER A 62 -12.27 4.28 6.09
C SER A 62 -12.51 4.92 7.47
N ALA A 63 -11.55 4.82 8.39
CA ALA A 63 -11.63 5.33 9.75
C ALA A 63 -11.11 6.77 9.92
N LEU A 64 -10.43 7.32 8.92
CA LEU A 64 -10.18 8.76 8.74
C LEU A 64 -11.46 9.45 8.27
#